data_AF-A0A0D8WND3-F1
#
_entry.id   AF-A0A0D8WND3-F1
#
_cell.length_a   1.000
_cell.length_b   1.000
_cell.length_c   1.000
_cell.angle_alpha   90.00
_cell.angle_beta   90.00
_cell.angle_gamma   90.00
#
_symmetry.space_group_name_H-M   'P 1'
#
loop_
_entity.id
_entity.type
_entity.pdbx_description
1 polymer ?
#
loop_
_entity_poly.entity_id
_entity_poly.type
_entity_poly.pdbx_seq_one_letter_code
_entity_poly.pdbx_strand_id
1 'polypeptide(L)' 'MTAILRRRNKTLFTDTSGMEYEVESSVIATTTRCPAGDELIYVHLTDGSQITVLTESWRELEIISEVRT' A
#
# COMPACT_ATOMS: atom_id res chain seq x y z
N MET A 1 -6.52 21.86 26.54
CA MET A 1 -6.87 20.97 25.41
C MET A 1 -5.57 20.60 24.74
N THR A 2 -5.27 19.31 24.62
CA THR A 2 -4.02 18.83 24.02
C THR A 2 -4.37 18.10 22.73
N ALA A 3 -3.74 18.48 21.62
CA ALA A 3 -3.89 17.79 20.34
C ALA A 3 -2.74 16.78 20.17
N ILE A 4 -3.08 15.54 19.84
CA ILE A 4 -2.13 14.47 19.52
C ILE A 4 -2.14 14.26 18.01
N LEU A 5 -0.98 14.40 17.36
CA LEU A 5 -0.82 14.06 15.94
C LEU A 5 -0.64 12.54 15.79
N ARG A 6 -1.51 11.89 15.01
CA ARG A 6 -1.35 10.50 14.57
C ARG A 6 -0.88 10.47 13.13
N ARG A 7 0.14 9.66 12.87
CA ARG A 7 0.67 9.39 11.53
C ARG A 7 0.34 7.96 11.15
N ARG A 8 -0.14 7.75 9.92
CA ARG A 8 -0.33 6.43 9.32
C ARG A 8 0.28 6.43 7.94
N ASN A 9 0.93 5.33 7.58
CA ASN A 9 1.51 5.16 6.27
C ASN A 9 0.64 4.19 5.48
N LYS A 10 0.19 4.63 4.32
CA LYS A 10 -0.56 3.81 3.38
C LYS A 10 0.21 3.70 2.08
N THR A 11 -0.09 2.66 1.33
CA THR A 11 0.39 2.43 -0.01
C THR A 11 -0.82 2.32 -0.93
N LEU A 12 -0.81 3.10 -2.00
CA LEU A 12 -1.78 3.05 -3.08
C LEU A 12 -1.15 2.34 -4.29
N PHE A 13 -1.90 1.44 -4.92
CA PHE A 13 -1.50 0.80 -6.16
C PHE A 13 -2.72 0.30 -6.94
N THR A 14 -2.53 0.02 -8.23
CA THR A 14 -3.53 -0.50 -9.15
C THR A 14 -3.18 -1.92 -9.56
N ASP A 15 -4.14 -2.84 -9.49
CA ASP A 15 -3.95 -4.20 -9.98
C ASP A 15 -4.05 -4.29 -11.52
N THR A 16 -3.74 -5.45 -12.08
CA THR A 16 -3.82 -5.68 -13.53
C THR A 16 -5.24 -5.66 -14.10
N SER A 17 -6.28 -5.63 -13.26
CA SER A 17 -7.68 -5.46 -13.68
C SER A 17 -8.10 -3.98 -13.72
N GLY A 18 -7.23 -3.07 -13.28
CA GLY A 18 -7.49 -1.64 -13.19
C GLY A 18 -8.14 -1.21 -11.87
N MET A 19 -8.20 -2.10 -10.87
CA MET A 19 -8.75 -1.77 -9.55
C MET A 19 -7.70 -1.13 -8.66
N GLU A 20 -8.04 0.01 -8.05
CA GLU A 20 -7.18 0.71 -7.10
C GLU A 20 -7.36 0.19 -5.67
N TYR A 21 -6.24 0.00 -4.97
CA TYR A 21 -6.21 -0.45 -3.58
C TYR A 21 -5.42 0.54 -2.74
N GLU A 22 -6.01 0.94 -1.63
CA GLU A 22 -5.35 1.71 -0.58
C GLU A 22 -5.15 0.81 0.64
N VAL A 23 -3.90 0.44 0.91
CA VAL A 23 -3.54 -0.55 1.94
C VAL A 23 -2.62 0.10 2.97
N GLU A 24 -2.87 -0.12 4.27
CA GLU A 24 -1.92 0.29 5.31
C GLU A 24 -0.58 -0.42 5.08
N SER A 25 0.54 0.32 5.09
CA SER A 25 1.85 -0.27 4.75
C SER A 25 2.26 -1.39 5.70
N SER A 26 1.71 -1.43 6.92
CA SER A 26 1.91 -2.53 7.88
C SER A 26 1.27 -3.86 7.48
N VAL A 27 0.33 -3.85 6.53
CA VAL A 27 -0.35 -5.05 6.00
C VAL A 27 0.44 -5.65 4.83
N ILE A 28 1.41 -4.91 4.26
CA ILE A 28 2.27 -5.42 3.20
C ILE A 28 3.43 -6.19 3.85
N ALA A 29 3.43 -7.50 3.67
CA ALA A 29 4.47 -8.37 4.22
C ALA A 29 5.76 -8.27 3.39
N THR A 30 5.64 -8.32 2.06
CA THR A 30 6.78 -8.17 1.15
C THR A 30 6.32 -7.87 -0.28
N THR A 31 7.25 -7.42 -1.13
CA THR A 31 7.05 -7.28 -2.57
C THR A 31 8.11 -8.08 -3.32
N THR A 32 7.71 -8.72 -4.42
CA THR A 32 8.62 -9.51 -5.27
C THR A 32 8.42 -9.16 -6.73
N ARG A 33 9.49 -9.25 -7.55
CA ARG A 33 9.40 -9.04 -9.00
C ARG A 33 8.46 -10.06 -9.64
N CYS A 34 7.60 -9.60 -10.54
CA CYS A 34 6.76 -10.48 -11.34
C CYS A 34 7.60 -11.10 -12.49
N PRO A 35 7.58 -12.43 -12.68
CA PRO A 35 8.27 -13.06 -13.81
C PRO A 35 7.63 -12.76 -15.17
N ALA A 36 6.40 -12.25 -15.20
CA ALA A 36 5.69 -11.91 -16.43
C ALA A 36 6.15 -10.59 -17.06
N GLY A 37 6.87 -9.72 -16.34
CA GLY A 37 7.39 -8.45 -16.85
C GLY A 37 7.81 -7.47 -15.77
N ASP A 38 8.60 -6.46 -16.15
CA ASP A 38 9.14 -5.44 -15.24
C ASP A 38 8.13 -4.36 -14.85
N GLU A 39 7.07 -4.24 -15.65
CA GLU A 39 5.91 -3.39 -15.37
C GLU A 39 5.08 -3.90 -14.19
N LEU A 40 5.38 -5.09 -13.65
CA LEU A 40 4.57 -5.78 -12.65
C LEU A 40 5.39 -6.17 -11.41
N ILE A 41 4.76 -6.03 -10.24
CA ILE A 41 5.25 -6.59 -8.98
C ILE A 41 4.15 -7.40 -8.30
N TYR A 42 4.54 -8.41 -7.53
CA TYR A 42 3.64 -9.09 -6.62
C TYR A 42 3.74 -8.47 -5.24
N VAL A 43 2.59 -8.10 -4.69
CA VAL A 43 2.43 -7.60 -3.34
C VAL A 43 1.88 -8.73 -2.49
N HIS A 44 2.65 -9.17 -1.51
CA HIS A 44 2.25 -10.20 -0.56
C HIS A 44 1.75 -9.53 0.70
N LEU A 45 0.50 -9.77 1.06
CA LEU A 45 -0.12 -9.24 2.25
C LEU A 45 0.09 -10.18 3.46
N THR A 46 -0.04 -9.65 4.67
CA THR A 46 0.15 -10.41 5.91
C THR A 46 -0.88 -11.52 6.14
N ASP A 47 -2.02 -11.46 5.45
CA ASP A 47 -3.04 -12.51 5.47
C ASP A 47 -2.74 -13.67 4.51
N GLY A 48 -1.63 -13.60 3.77
CA GLY A 48 -1.23 -14.58 2.76
C GLY A 48 -1.78 -14.31 1.37
N SER A 49 -2.58 -13.26 1.18
CA SER A 49 -3.07 -12.84 -0.13
C SER A 49 -1.94 -12.28 -0.98
N GLN A 50 -1.99 -12.54 -2.29
CA GLN A 50 -1.06 -11.97 -3.26
C GLN A 50 -1.84 -11.13 -4.29
N ILE A 51 -1.38 -9.90 -4.53
CA ILE A 51 -1.94 -9.01 -5.55
C ILE A 51 -0.87 -8.74 -6.60
N THR A 52 -1.22 -8.83 -7.88
CA THR A 52 -0.33 -8.42 -8.98
C THR A 52 -0.64 -6.99 -9.37
N VAL A 53 0.35 -6.11 -9.27
CA VAL A 53 0.14 -4.65 -9.40
C VAL A 53 1.07 -4.05 -10.44
N LEU A 54 0.61 -2.96 -11.05
CA LEU A 54 1.41 -2.16 -11.98
C LEU A 54 2.46 -1.38 -11.20
N THR A 55 3.75 -1.58 -11.52
CA THR A 55 4.86 -0.91 -10.82
C THR A 55 4.72 0.61 -10.84
N GLU A 56 4.27 1.19 -11.97
CA GLU A 56 4.09 2.64 -12.14
C GLU A 56 2.98 3.24 -11.26
N SER A 57 2.07 2.42 -10.76
CA SER A 57 0.95 2.86 -9.92
C SER A 57 1.31 2.95 -8.44
N TRP A 58 2.47 2.44 -8.02
CA TRP A 58 2.87 2.35 -6.62
C TRP A 58 3.18 3.73 -6.02
N ARG A 59 2.45 4.09 -4.97
CA ARG A 59 2.62 5.38 -4.26
C ARG A 59 2.53 5.18 -2.75
N GLU A 60 3.47 5.76 -2.01
CA GLU A 60 3.42 5.83 -0.55
C GLU A 60 2.76 7.14 -0.10
N LEU A 61 1.87 7.04 0.87
CA LEU A 61 1.07 8.14 1.42
C LEU A 61 1.31 8.22 2.92
N GLU A 62 1.72 9.40 3.41
CA GLU A 62 1.74 9.72 4.84
C GLU A 62 0.46 10.49 5.18
N ILE A 63 -0.39 9.89 6.02
CA ILE A 63 -1.63 10.49 6.51
C ILE A 63 -1.38 11.04 7.91
N ILE A 64 -1.48 12.37 8.05
CA ILE A 64 -1.36 13.08 9.32
C ILE A 64 -2.77 13.48 9.78
N SER A 65 -3.16 13.02 10.97
CA SER A 65 -4.45 13.36 11.59
C SER A 65 -4.25 13.94 12.98
N GLU A 66 -5.07 14.92 13.35
CA GLU A 66 -5.09 15.52 14.69
C GLU A 66 -6.21 14.85 15.51
N VAL A 67 -5.86 14.30 16.67
CA VAL A 67 -6.81 13.79 17.66
C VAL A 67 -6.83 14.75 18.85
N ARG A 68 -7.99 15.36 19.11
CA ARG A 68 -8.20 16.22 20.27
C ARG A 68 -8.65 15.37 21.45
N THR A 69 -7.89 15.41 22.55
CA THR A 69 -8.22 14.79 23.84
C THR A 69 -8.64 15.83 24.87
#